data_AF-A0AAU0MEF6-F1
#
_entry.id   AF-A0AAU0MEF6-F1
#
_cell.length_a   1.000
_cell.length_b   1.000
_cell.length_c   1.000
_cell.angle_alpha   90.00
_cell.angle_beta   90.00
_cell.angle_gamma   90.00
#
_symmetry.space_group_name_H-M   'P 1'
#
loop_
_entity.id
_entity.type
_entity.pdbx_description
1 polymer ?
#
loop_
_entity_poly.entity_id
_entity_poly.type
_entity_poly.pdbx_seq_one_letter_code
_entity_poly.pdbx_strand_id
1 'polypeptide(L)'
;MSVTIPSAIPAESLRAWYDDEPRVSDVALYDMTAQGATTLASVLIERQLATTDEREREYWAARVRLVNQQRTALDPDDRLGLIAQQQAWLDEIDALTGQASRRIA
;
A
#
# COMPACT_ATOMS: atom_id res chain seq x y z
N MET A 1 10.09 -29.95 -12.78
CA MET A 1 10.20 -29.33 -11.44
C MET A 1 9.00 -28.43 -11.27
N SER A 2 8.02 -28.82 -10.45
CA SER A 2 6.83 -28.01 -10.18
C SER A 2 7.17 -26.99 -9.10
N VAL A 3 7.09 -25.71 -9.43
CA VAL A 3 7.19 -24.62 -8.45
C VAL A 3 5.84 -24.55 -7.75
N THR A 4 5.79 -25.06 -6.52
CA THR A 4 4.67 -24.79 -5.61
C THR A 4 4.80 -23.34 -5.18
N ILE A 5 4.00 -22.45 -5.76
CA ILE A 5 3.84 -21.09 -5.22
C ILE A 5 3.04 -21.26 -3.91
N PRO A 6 3.58 -20.88 -2.74
CA PRO A 6 2.85 -20.97 -1.49
C PRO A 6 1.56 -20.16 -1.60
N SER A 7 0.40 -20.80 -1.43
CA SER A 7 -0.91 -20.14 -1.58
C SER A 7 -1.27 -19.22 -0.41
N ALA A 8 -0.35 -19.03 0.53
CA ALA A 8 -0.40 -18.01 1.54
C ALA A 8 1.04 -17.80 1.99
N ILE A 9 1.64 -16.67 1.65
CA ILE A 9 2.67 -16.12 2.51
C ILE A 9 1.93 -15.85 3.82
N PRO A 10 2.29 -16.48 4.95
CA PRO A 10 1.79 -16.13 6.27
C PRO A 10 1.87 -14.61 6.49
N ALA A 11 1.27 -14.07 7.54
CA ALA A 11 1.47 -12.66 7.91
C ALA A 11 2.90 -12.38 8.44
N GLU A 12 3.90 -12.82 7.69
CA GLU A 12 5.27 -12.33 7.73
C GLU A 12 5.15 -10.88 7.27
N SER A 13 5.40 -9.93 8.17
CA SER A 13 5.42 -8.50 7.82
C SER A 13 6.14 -8.32 6.48
N LEU A 14 5.69 -7.44 5.60
CA LEU A 14 6.31 -7.20 4.29
C LEU A 14 7.85 -7.04 4.37
N ARG A 15 8.35 -6.56 5.51
CA ARG A 15 9.77 -6.55 5.88
C ARG A 15 10.45 -7.92 5.83
N ALA A 16 9.88 -8.95 6.45
CA ALA A 16 10.43 -10.30 6.44
C ALA A 16 10.57 -10.85 5.01
N TRP A 17 9.57 -10.58 4.16
CA TRP A 17 9.64 -10.94 2.75
C TRP A 17 10.79 -10.23 2.02
N TYR A 18 10.97 -8.93 2.24
CA TYR A 18 12.07 -8.17 1.64
C TYR A 18 13.45 -8.52 2.21
N ASP A 19 13.51 -8.99 3.47
CA ASP A 19 14.74 -9.49 4.09
C ASP A 19 15.14 -10.85 3.47
N ASP A 20 14.17 -11.70 3.13
CA ASP A 20 14.37 -13.00 2.49
C ASP A 20 14.55 -12.91 0.95
N GLU A 21 14.23 -11.77 0.33
CA GLU A 21 14.32 -11.54 -1.11
C GLU A 21 15.33 -10.41 -1.47
N PRO A 22 16.64 -10.67 -1.35
CA PRO A 22 17.68 -9.66 -1.58
C PRO A 22 17.80 -9.24 -3.06
N ARG A 23 17.09 -9.90 -3.98
CA ARG A 23 17.09 -9.56 -5.41
C ARG A 23 16.25 -8.31 -5.72
N VAL A 24 15.37 -7.88 -4.82
CA VAL A 24 14.65 -6.61 -4.98
C VAL A 24 15.59 -5.46 -4.64
N SER A 25 16.08 -4.79 -5.69
CA SER A 25 16.87 -3.57 -5.57
C SER A 25 16.07 -2.44 -4.92
N ASP A 26 16.76 -1.47 -4.34
CA ASP A 26 16.11 -0.31 -3.71
C ASP A 26 15.31 0.53 -4.71
N VAL A 27 15.77 0.61 -5.96
CA VAL A 27 15.01 1.25 -7.06
C VAL A 27 13.70 0.51 -7.31
N ALA A 28 13.73 -0.83 -7.39
CA ALA A 28 12.51 -1.62 -7.61
C ALA A 28 11.56 -1.51 -6.39
N LEU A 29 12.10 -1.50 -5.18
CA LEU A 29 11.32 -1.25 -3.96
C LEU A 29 10.67 0.14 -3.97
N TYR A 30 11.40 1.17 -4.36
CA TYR A 30 10.87 2.54 -4.49
C TYR A 30 9.72 2.58 -5.50
N ASP A 31 9.89 1.99 -6.68
CA ASP A 31 8.85 1.95 -7.72
C ASP A 31 7.60 1.20 -7.24
N MET A 32 7.77 0.06 -6.57
CA MET A 32 6.67 -0.70 -5.98
C MET A 32 5.94 0.10 -4.89
N THR A 33 6.70 0.82 -4.05
CA THR A 33 6.15 1.67 -2.98
C THR A 33 5.36 2.84 -3.59
N ALA A 34 5.92 3.50 -4.61
CA ALA A 34 5.25 4.58 -5.34
C ALA A 34 3.98 4.12 -6.05
N GLN A 35 3.96 2.89 -6.58
CA GLN A 35 2.75 2.26 -7.11
C GLN A 35 1.70 2.01 -6.02
N GLY A 36 2.13 1.65 -4.81
CA GLY A 36 1.27 1.56 -3.62
C GLY A 36 0.52 2.86 -3.33
N ALA A 37 1.23 4.00 -3.36
CA ALA A 37 0.61 5.32 -3.22
C ALA A 37 -0.44 5.60 -4.31
N THR A 38 -0.15 5.27 -5.57
CA THR A 38 -1.11 5.43 -6.67
C THR A 38 -2.36 4.57 -6.42
N THR A 39 -2.20 3.34 -5.97
CA THR A 39 -3.32 2.43 -5.69
C THR A 39 -4.18 2.96 -4.56
N LEU A 40 -3.58 3.38 -3.44
CA LEU A 40 -4.33 3.97 -2.32
C LEU A 40 -5.04 5.26 -2.74
N ALA A 41 -4.39 6.13 -3.50
CA ALA A 41 -5.00 7.35 -4.02
C ALA A 41 -6.24 7.04 -4.87
N SER A 42 -6.20 6.02 -5.72
CA SER A 42 -7.37 5.57 -6.50
C SER A 42 -8.52 5.13 -5.60
N VAL A 43 -8.26 4.32 -4.56
CA VAL A 43 -9.30 3.89 -3.60
C VAL A 43 -9.93 5.08 -2.88
N LEU A 44 -9.11 6.05 -2.45
CA LEU A 44 -9.59 7.26 -1.79
C LEU A 44 -10.43 8.15 -2.73
N ILE A 45 -10.04 8.27 -4.01
CA ILE A 45 -10.82 8.99 -5.03
C ILE A 45 -12.18 8.30 -5.25
N GLU A 46 -12.21 6.97 -5.31
CA GLU A 46 -13.48 6.24 -5.43
C GLU A 46 -14.40 6.50 -4.24
N ARG A 47 -13.88 6.53 -3.01
CA ARG A 47 -14.63 6.90 -1.80
C ARG A 47 -15.15 8.33 -1.87
N GLN A 48 -14.33 9.26 -2.32
CA GLN A 48 -14.71 10.66 -2.54
C GLN A 48 -15.88 10.79 -3.54
N LEU A 49 -15.85 10.04 -4.63
CA LEU A 49 -16.88 10.06 -5.68
C LEU A 49 -18.17 9.37 -5.26
N ALA A 50 -18.10 8.39 -4.35
CA ALA A 50 -19.25 7.63 -3.88
C ALA A 50 -20.09 8.35 -2.81
N THR A 51 -19.52 9.33 -2.09
CA THR A 51 -20.24 10.03 -1.02
C THR A 51 -21.01 11.26 -1.52
N THR A 52 -22.21 11.45 -0.97
CA THR A 52 -23.05 12.64 -1.17
C THR A 52 -22.86 13.70 -0.08
N ASP A 53 -22.15 13.38 1.01
CA ASP A 53 -21.85 14.30 2.09
C ASP A 53 -20.61 15.15 1.75
N GLU A 54 -20.75 16.48 1.80
CA GLU A 54 -19.68 17.40 1.46
C GLU A 54 -18.48 17.32 2.41
N ARG A 55 -18.73 17.13 3.71
CA ARG A 55 -17.66 17.01 4.71
C ARG A 55 -16.89 15.72 4.50
N GLU A 56 -17.60 14.64 4.21
CA GLU A 56 -16.98 13.35 3.91
C GLU A 56 -16.18 13.42 2.59
N ARG A 57 -16.71 14.12 1.58
CA ARG A 57 -15.99 14.36 0.32
C ARG A 57 -14.68 15.11 0.55
N GLU A 58 -14.71 16.20 1.33
CA GLU A 58 -13.50 16.97 1.64
C GLU A 58 -12.51 16.16 2.49
N TYR A 59 -13.01 15.31 3.39
CA TYR A 59 -12.17 14.37 4.14
C TYR A 59 -11.40 13.45 3.19
N TRP A 60 -12.07 12.79 2.24
CA TRP A 60 -11.41 11.92 1.26
C TRP A 60 -10.44 12.69 0.36
N ALA A 61 -10.80 13.91 -0.07
CA ALA A 61 -9.92 14.77 -0.85
C ALA A 61 -8.63 15.14 -0.08
N ALA A 62 -8.75 15.44 1.22
CA ALA A 62 -7.60 15.71 2.09
C ALA A 62 -6.70 14.48 2.24
N ARG A 63 -7.28 13.28 2.34
CA ARG A 63 -6.52 12.02 2.36
C ARG A 63 -5.73 11.80 1.07
N VAL A 64 -6.32 12.06 -0.10
CA VAL A 64 -5.59 11.99 -1.39
C VAL A 64 -4.40 12.95 -1.41
N ARG A 65 -4.59 14.19 -0.95
CA ARG A 65 -3.50 15.17 -0.87
C ARG A 65 -2.38 14.71 0.06
N LEU A 66 -2.72 14.12 1.21
CA LEU A 66 -1.74 13.57 2.14
C LEU A 66 -0.92 12.44 1.52
N VAL A 67 -1.55 11.49 0.83
CA VAL A 67 -0.84 10.38 0.16
C VAL A 67 0.11 10.90 -0.91
N ASN A 68 -0.30 11.91 -1.68
CA ASN A 68 0.59 12.54 -2.67
C ASN A 68 1.79 13.24 -2.04
N GLN A 69 1.59 13.91 -0.89
CA GLN A 69 2.69 14.52 -0.14
C GLN A 69 3.65 13.47 0.41
N GLN A 70 3.13 12.39 1.01
CA GLN A 70 3.93 11.27 1.50
C GLN A 70 4.72 10.60 0.38
N ARG A 71 4.10 10.38 -0.79
CA ARG A 71 4.79 9.87 -1.99
C ARG A 71 5.94 10.77 -2.43
N THR A 72 5.75 12.09 -2.39
CA THR A 72 6.78 13.06 -2.79
C THR A 72 7.94 13.10 -1.81
N ALA A 73 7.67 12.76 -0.54
CA ALA A 73 8.65 12.73 0.54
C ALA A 73 9.37 11.37 0.68
N LEU A 74 9.07 10.38 -0.17
CA LEU A 74 9.78 9.11 -0.16
C LEU A 74 11.26 9.32 -0.48
N ASP A 75 12.13 8.76 0.35
CA ASP A 75 13.56 8.67 0.11
C ASP A 75 13.87 7.32 -0.57
N PRO A 76 14.37 7.31 -1.83
CA PRO A 76 14.74 6.07 -2.52
C PRO A 76 15.83 5.25 -1.81
N ASP A 77 16.65 5.90 -0.98
CA ASP A 77 17.76 5.26 -0.28
C ASP A 77 17.35 4.73 1.11
N ASP A 78 16.17 5.11 1.63
CA ASP A 78 15.63 4.62 2.90
C ASP A 78 14.82 3.34 2.70
N ARG A 79 15.52 2.21 2.48
CA ARG A 79 14.90 0.89 2.29
C ARG A 79 13.90 0.55 3.40
N LEU A 80 14.24 0.81 4.66
CA LEU A 80 13.36 0.47 5.79
C LEU A 80 12.13 1.39 5.83
N GLY A 81 12.30 2.68 5.55
CA GLY A 81 11.20 3.63 5.40
C GLY A 81 10.25 3.27 4.27
N LEU A 82 10.78 2.87 3.11
CA LEU A 82 9.98 2.43 1.96
C LEU A 82 9.13 1.20 2.31
N ILE A 83 9.72 0.18 2.91
CA ILE A 83 9.00 -1.04 3.35
C ILE A 83 7.89 -0.68 4.35
N ALA A 84 8.19 0.15 5.34
CA ALA A 84 7.22 0.54 6.35
C ALA A 84 6.06 1.35 5.74
N GLN A 85 6.36 2.27 4.84
CA GLN A 85 5.36 3.11 4.17
C GLN A 85 4.49 2.28 3.21
N GLN A 86 5.09 1.31 2.50
CA GLN A 86 4.37 0.39 1.64
C GLN A 86 3.41 -0.49 2.45
N GLN A 87 3.85 -1.05 3.58
CA GLN A 87 2.97 -1.82 4.47
C GLN A 87 1.81 -0.96 4.98
N ALA A 88 2.09 0.25 5.45
CA ALA A 88 1.04 1.15 5.96
C ALA A 88 -0.04 1.46 4.91
N TRP A 89 0.34 1.68 3.65
CA TRP A 89 -0.62 1.91 2.57
C TRP A 89 -1.38 0.64 2.17
N LEU A 90 -0.73 -0.53 2.18
CA LEU A 90 -1.42 -1.80 1.95
C LEU A 90 -2.46 -2.09 3.03
N ASP A 91 -2.12 -1.88 4.30
CA ASP A 91 -3.05 -2.05 5.42
C ASP A 91 -4.25 -1.11 5.30
N GLU A 92 -4.02 0.13 4.86
CA GLU A 92 -5.09 1.09 4.62
C GLU A 92 -5.99 0.68 3.43
N ILE A 93 -5.41 0.21 2.33
CA ILE A 93 -6.17 -0.33 1.19
C ILE A 93 -7.04 -1.50 1.65
N ASP A 94 -6.48 -2.43 2.43
CA ASP A 94 -7.21 -3.59 2.96
C ASP A 94 -8.39 -3.16 3.86
N ALA A 95 -8.16 -2.18 4.73
CA ALA A 95 -9.20 -1.61 5.59
C ALA A 95 -10.30 -0.90 4.79
N LEU A 96 -9.93 -0.15 3.76
CA LEU A 96 -10.86 0.59 2.91
C LEU A 96 -11.61 -0.29 1.92
N THR A 97 -11.06 -1.42 1.48
CA THR A 97 -11.71 -2.31 0.49
C THR A 97 -12.41 -3.51 1.13
N GLY A 98 -12.17 -3.75 2.43
CA GLY A 98 -12.69 -4.91 3.16
C GLY A 98 -12.06 -6.23 2.72
N GLN A 99 -10.90 -6.20 2.07
CA GLN A 99 -10.16 -7.41 1.66
C GLN A 99 -9.63 -8.22 2.85
N ALA A 100 -9.40 -7.58 4.01
CA ALA A 100 -9.05 -8.27 5.26
C ALA A 100 -10.10 -9.30 5.70
N SER A 101 -11.39 -9.04 5.48
CA SER A 101 -12.49 -9.93 5.89
C SER A 101 -12.72 -11.13 4.95
N ARG A 102 -12.14 -11.14 3.74
CA ARG A 102 -12.29 -12.25 2.78
C ARG A 102 -11.20 -13.32 2.88
N ARG A 103 -10.16 -13.10 3.68
CA ARG A 103 -9.12 -14.12 3.96
C ARG A 103 -9.52 -15.13 5.04
N ILE A 104 -10.66 -14.93 5.71
CA ILE A 104 -11.13 -15.74 6.85
C ILE A 104 -12.43 -16.52 6.50
N ALA A 105 -12.98 -16.34 5.30
CA ALA A 105 -14.19 -17.04 4.85
C ALA A 105 -13.86 -18.24 3.96
#